data_AF-A0A835EN91-F1
#
_entry.id   AF-A0A835EN91-F1
#
_cell.length_a   1.000
_cell.length_b   1.000
_cell.length_c   1.000
_cell.angle_alpha   90.00
_cell.angle_beta   90.00
_cell.angle_gamma   90.00
#
_symmetry.space_group_name_H-M   'P 1'
#
loop_
_entity.id
_entity.type
_entity.pdbx_description
1 polymer ?
#
loop_
_entity_poly.entity_id
_entity_poly.type
_entity_poly.pdbx_seq_one_letter_code
_entity_poly.pdbx_strand_id
1 'polypeptide(L)'
;MASMELPRSLVKLPNEILALIAGQVTTTSTRPMKDLRSLRATCKAMHHPCRDRDVGRCLALQRVRVKQMQEEDPAGYDVFARSLAACGNLEACFLTWMDGIFGRNRSPRPPLEQLHRAATAGHRTAAYVAAVFLYRANNGNDTNATAMEYMKQVEFEDGLKWRPRFIPNAYTMDIRPYAVKLALRSRRFALVLGLLRPMLPPVVVRGNVDQCLGRVFSGREPSRGYFCRHFCSDECRLRFECLEFFYRVKNHIIYD
;
A
#
# COMPACT_ATOMS: atom_id res chain seq x y z
N MET A 1 -12.08 -31.98 35.66
CA MET A 1 -12.19 -31.49 34.26
C MET A 1 -13.26 -30.42 34.25
N ALA A 2 -12.88 -29.15 34.14
CA ALA A 2 -13.83 -28.04 34.12
C ALA A 2 -14.51 -27.98 32.75
N SER A 3 -15.84 -28.10 32.74
CA SER A 3 -16.66 -27.90 31.54
C SER A 3 -16.59 -26.43 31.13
N MET A 4 -15.90 -26.14 30.03
CA MET A 4 -15.93 -24.81 29.40
C MET A 4 -17.29 -24.64 28.71
N GLU A 5 -18.29 -24.18 29.46
CA GLU A 5 -19.55 -23.73 28.87
C GLU A 5 -19.30 -22.47 28.03
N LEU A 6 -19.32 -22.61 26.71
CA LEU A 6 -19.31 -21.46 25.80
C LEU A 6 -20.55 -20.59 26.06
N PRO A 7 -20.39 -19.27 26.27
CA PRO A 7 -21.53 -18.38 26.50
C PRO A 7 -22.47 -18.40 25.29
N ARG A 8 -23.70 -18.90 25.46
CA ARG A 8 -24.73 -18.98 24.40
C ARG A 8 -25.34 -17.62 24.02
N SER A 9 -24.82 -16.51 24.55
CA SER A 9 -25.33 -15.17 24.30
C SER A 9 -24.20 -14.15 24.18
N LEU A 10 -24.27 -13.29 23.17
CA LEU A 10 -23.33 -12.20 22.94
C LEU A 10 -23.25 -11.22 24.12
N VAL A 11 -24.33 -11.08 24.89
CA VAL A 11 -24.40 -10.17 26.05
C VAL A 11 -23.48 -10.62 27.19
N LYS A 12 -23.09 -11.90 27.22
CA LYS A 12 -22.21 -12.48 28.23
C LYS A 12 -20.74 -12.49 27.82
N LEU A 13 -20.42 -12.07 26.59
CA LEU A 13 -19.05 -12.06 26.10
C LEU A 13 -18.32 -10.78 26.52
N PRO A 14 -17.01 -10.86 26.84
CA PRO A 14 -16.17 -9.70 27.02
C PRO A 14 -16.17 -8.82 25.76
N ASN A 15 -16.05 -7.50 25.94
CA ASN A 15 -16.01 -6.54 24.83
C ASN A 15 -14.90 -6.83 23.83
N GLU A 16 -13.75 -7.36 24.28
CA GLU A 16 -12.63 -7.76 23.41
C GLU A 16 -13.04 -8.84 22.41
N ILE A 17 -13.78 -9.86 22.86
CA ILE A 17 -14.27 -10.94 22.00
C ILE A 17 -15.32 -10.41 21.02
N LEU A 18 -16.18 -9.50 21.47
CA LEU A 18 -17.15 -8.84 20.59
C LEU A 18 -16.47 -7.97 19.53
N ALA A 19 -15.38 -7.27 19.89
CA ALA A 19 -14.58 -6.50 18.95
C ALA A 19 -13.88 -7.41 17.94
N LEU A 20 -13.37 -8.57 18.36
CA LEU A 20 -12.82 -9.59 17.45
C LEU A 20 -13.88 -10.11 16.46
N ILE A 21 -15.10 -10.40 16.93
CA ILE A 21 -16.21 -10.82 16.06
C ILE A 21 -16.53 -9.71 15.05
N ALA A 22 -16.67 -8.46 15.50
CA ALA A 22 -16.91 -7.31 14.63
C ALA A 22 -15.77 -7.12 13.61
N GLY A 23 -14.51 -7.24 14.05
CA GLY A 23 -13.32 -7.20 13.20
C GLY A 23 -13.29 -8.32 12.15
N GLN A 24 -13.78 -9.51 12.50
CA GLN A 24 -13.88 -10.61 11.56
C GLN A 24 -14.96 -10.36 10.51
N VAL A 25 -16.08 -9.75 10.91
CA VAL A 25 -17.11 -9.30 9.96
C VAL A 25 -16.57 -8.23 9.03
N THR A 26 -15.77 -7.28 9.53
CA THR A 26 -15.18 -6.24 8.66
C THR A 26 -14.13 -6.76 7.68
N THR A 27 -13.50 -7.88 8.02
CA THR A 27 -12.50 -8.54 7.17
C THR A 27 -13.16 -9.46 6.14
N THR A 28 -14.20 -10.21 6.54
CA THR A 28 -14.76 -11.31 5.73
C THR A 28 -16.06 -10.97 4.99
N SER A 29 -16.76 -9.90 5.37
CA SER A 29 -17.99 -9.48 4.68
C SER A 29 -17.70 -8.94 3.27
N THR A 30 -18.67 -9.12 2.37
CA THR A 30 -18.69 -8.49 1.04
C THR A 30 -19.20 -7.04 1.08
N ARG A 31 -19.83 -6.63 2.20
CA ARG A 31 -20.38 -5.28 2.44
C ARG A 31 -20.10 -4.85 3.89
N PRO A 32 -18.82 -4.77 4.29
CA PRO A 32 -18.45 -4.66 5.70
C PRO A 32 -19.04 -3.43 6.40
N MET A 33 -19.21 -2.31 5.69
CA MET A 33 -19.85 -1.10 6.22
C MET A 33 -21.35 -1.28 6.49
N LYS A 34 -22.06 -2.01 5.63
CA LYS A 34 -23.49 -2.27 5.82
C LYS A 34 -23.69 -3.23 6.98
N ASP A 35 -22.88 -4.26 7.05
CA ASP A 35 -23.00 -5.31 8.07
C ASP A 35 -22.61 -4.78 9.45
N LEU A 36 -21.57 -3.94 9.55
CA LEU A 36 -21.27 -3.23 10.80
C LEU A 36 -22.40 -2.32 11.26
N ARG A 37 -23.02 -1.56 10.34
CA ARG A 37 -24.17 -0.70 10.67
C ARG A 37 -25.35 -1.55 11.14
N SER A 38 -25.60 -2.68 10.49
CA SER A 38 -26.64 -3.63 10.88
C SER A 38 -26.38 -4.22 12.27
N LEU A 39 -25.15 -4.67 12.55
CA LEU A 39 -24.75 -5.18 13.87
C LEU A 39 -24.97 -4.15 14.98
N ARG A 40 -24.60 -2.88 14.73
CA ARG A 40 -24.81 -1.78 15.68
C ARG A 40 -26.30 -1.52 15.93
N ALA A 41 -27.14 -1.63 14.91
CA ALA A 41 -28.57 -1.32 15.01
C ALA A 41 -29.37 -2.47 15.66
N THR A 42 -28.98 -3.71 15.41
CA THR A 42 -29.74 -4.90 15.82
C THR A 42 -29.28 -5.52 17.13
N CYS A 43 -28.03 -5.30 17.54
CA CYS A 43 -27.46 -5.88 18.75
C CYS A 43 -26.86 -4.82 19.69
N LYS A 44 -27.52 -4.55 20.81
CA LYS A 44 -27.05 -3.57 21.81
C LYS A 44 -25.64 -3.89 22.33
N ALA A 45 -25.31 -5.17 22.54
CA ALA A 45 -23.98 -5.59 22.97
C ALA A 45 -22.89 -5.25 21.94
N MET A 46 -23.23 -5.17 20.64
CA MET A 46 -22.30 -4.82 19.57
C MET A 46 -22.19 -3.31 19.32
N HIS A 47 -22.98 -2.48 20.00
CA HIS A 47 -22.99 -1.03 19.75
C HIS A 47 -21.63 -0.37 20.04
N HIS A 48 -21.01 -0.72 21.18
CA HIS A 48 -19.69 -0.20 21.56
C HIS A 48 -18.55 -0.92 20.82
N PRO A 49 -18.48 -2.27 20.80
CA PRO A 49 -17.40 -3.00 20.11
C PRO A 49 -17.27 -2.65 18.63
N CYS A 50 -18.38 -2.45 17.92
CA CYS A 50 -18.31 -2.04 16.51
C CYS A 50 -17.70 -0.65 16.30
N ARG A 51 -17.57 0.21 17.33
CA ARG A 51 -16.90 1.52 17.27
C ARG A 51 -15.44 1.45 17.72
N ASP A 52 -14.98 0.29 18.14
CA ASP A 52 -13.60 0.08 18.57
C ASP A 52 -12.61 0.38 17.43
N ARG A 53 -11.45 0.94 17.78
CA ARG A 53 -10.39 1.24 16.81
C ARG A 53 -9.86 -0.03 16.16
N ASP A 54 -9.82 -1.14 16.88
CA ASP A 54 -9.35 -2.43 16.34
C ASP A 54 -10.28 -2.95 15.24
N VAL A 55 -11.59 -2.69 15.35
CA VAL A 55 -12.55 -3.03 14.29
C VAL A 55 -12.30 -2.19 13.03
N GLY A 56 -11.97 -0.91 13.19
CA GLY A 56 -11.55 -0.04 12.09
C GLY A 56 -10.24 -0.50 11.46
N ARG A 57 -9.29 -0.98 12.26
CA ARG A 57 -8.01 -1.54 11.80
C ARG A 57 -8.19 -2.75 10.89
N CYS A 58 -9.14 -3.63 11.21
CA CYS A 58 -9.42 -4.85 10.45
C CYS A 58 -10.27 -4.62 9.19
N LEU A 59 -10.77 -3.40 8.95
CA LEU A 59 -11.64 -3.15 7.81
C LEU A 59 -10.94 -3.40 6.47
N ALA A 60 -11.46 -4.37 5.71
CA ALA A 60 -11.00 -4.67 4.36
C ALA A 60 -11.47 -3.57 3.38
N LEU A 61 -10.70 -2.49 3.29
CA LEU A 61 -11.04 -1.32 2.45
C LEU A 61 -11.28 -1.68 0.99
N GLN A 62 -10.58 -2.66 0.44
CA GLN A 62 -10.79 -3.14 -0.93
C GLN A 62 -12.22 -3.68 -1.17
N ARG A 63 -12.90 -4.12 -0.11
CA ARG A 63 -14.28 -4.63 -0.14
C ARG A 63 -15.32 -3.55 0.13
N VAL A 64 -14.89 -2.40 0.67
CA VAL A 64 -15.71 -1.20 0.62
C VAL A 64 -15.79 -0.77 -0.84
N ARG A 65 -16.94 -0.28 -1.29
CA ARG A 65 -17.10 0.28 -2.64
C ARG A 65 -16.38 1.63 -2.73
N VAL A 66 -15.05 1.62 -2.57
CA VAL A 66 -14.19 2.79 -2.49
C VAL A 66 -14.31 3.65 -3.74
N LYS A 67 -14.44 3.04 -4.92
CA LYS A 67 -14.70 3.77 -6.17
C LYS A 67 -16.01 4.56 -6.11
N GLN A 68 -17.11 3.89 -5.78
CA GLN A 68 -18.43 4.52 -5.64
C GLN A 68 -18.43 5.63 -4.57
N MET A 69 -17.86 5.35 -3.39
CA MET A 69 -17.81 6.33 -2.30
C MET A 69 -16.96 7.56 -2.65
N GLN A 70 -15.84 7.38 -3.36
CA GLN A 70 -15.02 8.49 -3.85
C GLN A 70 -15.71 9.33 -4.93
N GLU A 71 -16.59 8.74 -5.74
CA GLU A 71 -17.32 9.43 -6.80
C GLU A 71 -18.54 10.19 -6.25
N GLU A 72 -19.29 9.57 -5.33
CA GLU A 72 -20.52 10.15 -4.75
C GLU A 72 -20.23 11.18 -3.64
N ASP A 73 -19.27 10.91 -2.76
CA ASP A 73 -18.90 11.78 -1.64
C ASP A 73 -17.36 11.80 -1.44
N PRO A 74 -16.63 12.54 -2.29
CA PRO A 74 -15.18 12.62 -2.20
C PRO A 74 -14.67 13.25 -0.89
N ALA A 75 -15.49 14.02 -0.18
CA ALA A 75 -15.11 14.65 1.08
C ALA A 75 -15.32 13.69 2.27
N GLY A 76 -16.45 12.98 2.30
CA GLY A 76 -16.72 11.93 3.27
C GLY A 76 -15.75 10.75 3.13
N TYR A 77 -15.36 10.39 1.90
CA TYR A 77 -14.31 9.40 1.68
C TYR A 77 -12.99 9.81 2.34
N ASP A 78 -12.55 11.07 2.18
CA ASP A 78 -11.29 11.53 2.77
C ASP A 78 -11.33 11.47 4.31
N VAL A 79 -12.45 11.88 4.92
CA VAL A 79 -12.63 11.82 6.38
C VAL A 79 -12.61 10.37 6.85
N PHE A 80 -13.27 9.48 6.10
CA PHE A 80 -13.33 8.06 6.38
C PHE A 80 -11.94 7.39 6.27
N ALA A 81 -11.21 7.62 5.18
CA ALA A 81 -9.87 7.09 4.97
C ALA A 81 -8.90 7.58 6.07
N ARG A 82 -8.94 8.87 6.42
CA ARG A 82 -8.13 9.43 7.51
C ARG A 82 -8.47 8.83 8.87
N SER A 83 -9.75 8.60 9.15
CA SER A 83 -10.19 7.96 10.40
C SER A 83 -9.68 6.52 10.51
N LEU A 84 -9.72 5.75 9.42
CA LEU A 84 -9.17 4.39 9.39
C LEU A 84 -7.64 4.38 9.50
N ALA A 85 -6.96 5.32 8.84
CA ALA A 85 -5.51 5.48 8.98
C ALA A 85 -5.14 5.83 10.43
N ALA A 86 -5.92 6.70 11.09
CA ALA A 86 -5.77 6.99 12.50
C ALA A 86 -5.99 5.72 13.36
N CYS A 87 -6.91 4.83 13.00
CA CYS A 87 -7.07 3.52 13.64
C CYS A 87 -5.93 2.52 13.34
N GLY A 88 -4.97 2.88 12.50
CA GLY A 88 -3.84 2.03 12.13
C GLY A 88 -4.16 0.98 11.06
N ASN A 89 -5.24 1.18 10.29
CA ASN A 89 -5.56 0.36 9.13
C ASN A 89 -4.48 0.56 8.05
N LEU A 90 -3.82 -0.51 7.64
CA LEU A 90 -2.62 -0.45 6.79
C LEU A 90 -2.93 0.05 5.38
N GLU A 91 -4.02 -0.44 4.78
CA GLU A 91 -4.49 -0.01 3.46
C GLU A 91 -4.89 1.47 3.50
N ALA A 92 -5.57 1.91 4.57
CA ALA A 92 -5.94 3.32 4.74
C ALA A 92 -4.72 4.23 4.91
N CYS A 93 -3.72 3.79 5.68
CA CYS A 93 -2.44 4.50 5.82
C CYS A 93 -1.76 4.65 4.46
N PHE A 94 -1.69 3.56 3.69
CA PHE A 94 -1.11 3.56 2.34
C PHE A 94 -1.85 4.49 1.37
N LEU A 95 -3.19 4.38 1.28
CA LEU A 95 -4.00 5.21 0.39
C LEU A 95 -3.96 6.69 0.76
N THR A 96 -4.06 7.02 2.05
CA THR A 96 -3.95 8.40 2.54
C THR A 96 -2.58 9.01 2.20
N TRP A 97 -1.51 8.21 2.30
CA TRP A 97 -0.17 8.65 1.92
C TRP A 97 -0.06 8.89 0.40
N MET A 98 -0.61 7.97 -0.42
CA MET A 98 -0.63 8.11 -1.89
C MET A 98 -1.40 9.38 -2.32
N ASP A 99 -2.55 9.65 -1.70
CA ASP A 99 -3.34 10.86 -1.96
C ASP A 99 -2.60 12.14 -1.51
N GLY A 100 -1.79 12.08 -0.46
CA GLY A 100 -0.98 13.21 -0.03
C GLY A 100 0.20 13.52 -0.96
N ILE A 101 0.81 12.51 -1.61
CA ILE A 101 1.95 12.69 -2.52
C ILE A 101 1.51 13.02 -3.95
N PHE A 102 0.54 12.27 -4.46
CA PHE A 102 0.10 12.35 -5.85
C PHE A 102 -1.17 13.17 -6.04
N GLY A 103 -1.94 13.38 -4.96
CA GLY A 103 -3.28 13.95 -4.99
C GLY A 103 -3.38 15.41 -4.53
N ARG A 104 -4.37 15.67 -3.66
CA ARG A 104 -4.87 17.01 -3.33
C ARG A 104 -3.85 17.79 -2.48
N ASN A 105 -3.03 18.61 -3.13
CA ASN A 105 -2.09 19.54 -2.49
C ASN A 105 -2.78 20.47 -1.48
N ARG A 106 -2.72 20.13 -0.18
CA ARG A 106 -2.89 21.09 0.94
C ARG A 106 -2.02 20.78 2.16
N SER A 107 -1.22 19.73 2.16
CA SER A 107 -0.39 19.33 3.31
C SER A 107 1.09 19.36 2.94
N PRO A 108 2.01 19.71 3.86
CA PRO A 108 3.41 19.33 3.71
C PRO A 108 3.49 17.82 3.43
N ARG A 109 4.49 17.44 2.61
CA ARG A 109 4.79 16.07 2.19
C ARG A 109 4.42 15.07 3.30
N PRO A 110 3.47 14.14 3.06
CA PRO A 110 3.05 13.22 4.10
C PRO A 110 4.26 12.42 4.60
N PRO A 111 4.40 12.26 5.93
CA PRO A 111 5.56 11.60 6.51
C PRO A 111 5.65 10.16 6.01
N LEU A 112 6.88 9.72 5.70
CA LEU A 112 7.17 8.36 5.26
C LEU A 112 6.76 7.32 6.33
N GLU A 113 6.61 7.73 7.59
CA GLU A 113 6.18 6.89 8.72
C GLU A 113 4.90 6.07 8.45
N GLN A 114 3.89 6.65 7.78
CA GLN A 114 2.67 5.92 7.46
C GLN A 114 2.93 4.79 6.46
N LEU A 115 3.81 5.05 5.50
CA LEU A 115 4.22 4.09 4.49
C LEU A 115 5.14 3.01 5.10
N HIS A 116 6.07 3.40 5.98
CA HIS A 116 6.91 2.49 6.76
C HIS A 116 6.09 1.55 7.64
N ARG A 117 5.08 2.07 8.34
CA ARG A 117 4.17 1.25 9.17
C ARG A 117 3.40 0.24 8.33
N ALA A 118 2.89 0.64 7.17
CA ALA A 118 2.19 -0.27 6.27
C ALA A 118 3.14 -1.36 5.74
N ALA A 119 4.35 -0.98 5.31
CA ALA A 119 5.36 -1.91 4.81
C ALA A 119 5.79 -2.92 5.88
N THR A 120 6.19 -2.45 7.07
CA THR A 120 6.62 -3.31 8.20
C THR A 120 5.53 -4.25 8.70
N ALA A 121 4.27 -3.87 8.57
CA ALA A 121 3.13 -4.73 8.91
C ALA A 121 2.70 -5.67 7.76
N GLY A 122 3.51 -5.80 6.69
CA GLY A 122 3.32 -6.80 5.63
C GLY A 122 2.50 -6.33 4.42
N HIS A 123 2.16 -5.05 4.31
CA HIS A 123 1.45 -4.53 3.14
C HIS A 123 2.41 -4.45 1.94
N ARG A 124 2.39 -5.46 1.06
CA ARG A 124 3.35 -5.60 -0.05
C ARG A 124 3.41 -4.39 -0.99
N THR A 125 2.27 -3.84 -1.42
CA THR A 125 2.26 -2.64 -2.28
C THR A 125 2.88 -1.43 -1.57
N ALA A 126 2.61 -1.25 -0.28
CA ALA A 126 3.23 -0.19 0.51
C ALA A 126 4.75 -0.39 0.63
N ALA A 127 5.21 -1.64 0.83
CA ALA A 127 6.65 -1.97 0.84
C ALA A 127 7.32 -1.65 -0.50
N TYR A 128 6.72 -2.04 -1.63
CA TYR A 128 7.20 -1.69 -2.96
C TYR A 128 7.30 -0.17 -3.17
N VAL A 129 6.23 0.56 -2.84
CA VAL A 129 6.21 2.03 -2.98
C VAL A 129 7.23 2.68 -2.03
N ALA A 130 7.36 2.20 -0.79
CA ALA A 130 8.37 2.66 0.17
C ALA A 130 9.77 2.51 -0.41
N ALA A 131 10.10 1.33 -0.94
CA ALA A 131 11.40 1.04 -1.53
C ALA A 131 11.74 2.03 -2.66
N VAL A 132 10.82 2.21 -3.62
CA VAL A 132 11.02 3.10 -4.77
C VAL A 132 11.17 4.58 -4.35
N PHE A 133 10.42 5.02 -3.34
CA PHE A 133 10.47 6.40 -2.85
C PHE A 133 11.70 6.70 -1.98
N LEU A 134 12.08 5.77 -1.10
CA LEU A 134 13.30 5.87 -0.28
C LEU A 134 14.53 5.89 -1.17
N TYR A 135 14.60 4.95 -2.12
CA TYR A 135 15.69 4.88 -3.08
C TYR A 135 15.80 6.14 -3.94
N ARG A 136 14.66 6.75 -4.29
CA ARG A 136 14.64 8.02 -5.03
C ARG A 136 15.10 9.20 -4.18
N ALA A 137 14.65 9.29 -2.94
CA ALA A 137 14.98 10.38 -2.03
C ALA A 137 16.47 10.41 -1.66
N ASN A 138 17.09 9.23 -1.52
CA ASN A 138 18.53 9.05 -1.30
C ASN A 138 19.11 9.97 -0.22
N ASN A 139 18.58 9.87 1.01
CA ASN A 139 19.06 10.63 2.15
C ASN A 139 20.33 10.02 2.81
N GLY A 140 20.95 9.01 2.18
CA GLY A 140 22.15 8.32 2.70
C GLY A 140 22.11 6.80 2.51
N ASN A 141 23.22 6.11 2.83
CA ASN A 141 23.38 4.66 2.65
C ASN A 141 22.35 3.84 3.43
N ASP A 142 21.97 4.29 4.63
CA ASP A 142 20.98 3.60 5.48
C ASP A 142 19.60 3.55 4.81
N THR A 143 19.22 4.60 4.09
CA THR A 143 17.94 4.62 3.36
C THR A 143 17.91 3.67 2.16
N ASN A 144 19.06 3.41 1.53
CA ASN A 144 19.17 2.41 0.47
C ASN A 144 19.07 1.00 1.05
N ALA A 145 19.65 0.74 2.23
CA ALA A 145 19.52 -0.55 2.92
C ALA A 145 18.06 -0.87 3.25
N THR A 146 17.32 0.08 3.83
CA THR A 146 15.88 -0.08 4.12
C THR A 146 15.06 -0.29 2.83
N ALA A 147 15.37 0.45 1.76
CA ALA A 147 14.69 0.28 0.49
C ALA A 147 14.91 -1.12 -0.11
N MET A 148 16.13 -1.67 0.02
CA MET A 148 16.44 -3.04 -0.39
C MET A 148 15.69 -4.07 0.46
N GLU A 149 15.60 -3.86 1.77
CA GLU A 149 14.86 -4.76 2.66
C GLU A 149 13.38 -4.84 2.29
N TYR A 150 12.73 -3.69 2.05
CA TYR A 150 11.35 -3.69 1.56
C TYR A 150 11.20 -4.37 0.21
N MET A 151 12.15 -4.18 -0.71
CA MET A 151 12.10 -4.86 -2.00
C MET A 151 12.26 -6.39 -1.87
N LYS A 152 13.02 -6.86 -0.88
CA LYS A 152 13.10 -8.29 -0.55
C LYS A 152 11.79 -8.83 0.02
N GLN A 153 11.13 -8.08 0.90
CA GLN A 153 9.81 -8.47 1.46
C GLN A 153 8.74 -8.65 0.36
N VAL A 154 8.81 -7.86 -0.72
CA VAL A 154 7.87 -7.94 -1.84
C VAL A 154 7.97 -9.27 -2.58
N GLU A 155 9.19 -9.78 -2.76
CA GLU A 155 9.46 -10.92 -3.65
C GLU A 155 9.44 -12.27 -2.95
N PHE A 156 9.31 -12.27 -1.61
CA PHE A 156 9.35 -13.44 -0.74
C PHE A 156 10.66 -14.25 -0.89
N GLU A 157 11.32 -14.54 0.24
CA GLU A 157 12.23 -15.69 0.27
C GLU A 157 11.34 -16.92 0.37
N ASP A 158 10.93 -17.48 -0.76
CA ASP A 158 10.57 -18.89 -0.78
C ASP A 158 11.78 -19.62 -0.19
N GLY A 159 11.62 -20.27 0.97
CA GLY A 159 12.70 -20.95 1.71
C GLY A 159 13.40 -22.10 0.96
N LEU A 160 13.25 -22.14 -0.35
CA LEU A 160 14.01 -22.93 -1.29
C LEU A 160 15.44 -22.40 -1.34
N LYS A 161 16.38 -23.23 -0.87
CA LYS A 161 17.85 -23.02 -0.83
C LYS A 161 18.51 -22.72 -2.20
N TRP A 162 17.74 -22.49 -3.25
CA TRP A 162 18.27 -22.09 -4.54
C TRP A 162 18.49 -20.57 -4.54
N ARG A 163 19.76 -20.15 -4.52
CA ARG A 163 20.13 -18.77 -4.86
C ARG A 163 20.33 -18.72 -6.39
N PRO A 164 19.33 -18.28 -7.18
CA PRO A 164 19.55 -18.09 -8.60
C PRO A 164 20.69 -17.10 -8.81
N ARG A 165 21.46 -17.30 -9.89
CA ARG A 165 22.55 -16.39 -10.32
C ARG A 165 22.06 -14.95 -10.57
N PHE A 166 20.75 -14.77 -10.71
CA PHE A 166 20.07 -13.51 -10.93
C PHE A 166 18.91 -13.33 -9.97
N ILE A 167 18.62 -12.08 -9.61
CA ILE A 167 17.53 -11.72 -8.69
C ILE A 167 16.22 -11.62 -9.48
N PRO A 168 15.16 -12.35 -9.07
CA PRO A 168 13.87 -12.32 -9.74
C PRO A 168 13.12 -10.99 -9.46
N ASN A 169 12.13 -10.73 -10.31
CA ASN A 169 11.31 -9.51 -10.27
C ASN A 169 9.83 -9.80 -10.58
N ALA A 170 9.38 -11.02 -10.31
CA ALA A 170 8.06 -11.49 -10.74
C ALA A 170 6.95 -10.79 -9.95
N TYR A 171 7.05 -10.79 -8.62
CA TYR A 171 6.02 -10.17 -7.78
C TYR A 171 5.97 -8.66 -7.92
N THR A 172 7.12 -8.04 -8.14
CA THR A 172 7.23 -6.61 -8.38
C THR A 172 6.61 -6.24 -9.73
N MET A 173 6.77 -7.10 -10.75
CA MET A 173 6.05 -6.93 -12.03
C MET A 173 4.54 -6.97 -11.86
N ASP A 174 4.01 -7.78 -10.95
CA ASP A 174 2.57 -7.87 -10.69
C ASP A 174 2.05 -6.68 -9.87
N ILE A 175 2.85 -6.22 -8.89
CA ILE A 175 2.47 -5.11 -7.99
C ILE A 175 2.60 -3.75 -8.66
N ARG A 176 3.60 -3.56 -9.54
CA ARG A 176 3.89 -2.26 -10.17
C ARG A 176 2.68 -1.66 -10.91
N PRO A 177 1.97 -2.38 -11.80
CA PRO A 177 0.79 -1.84 -12.48
C PRO A 177 -0.28 -1.35 -11.50
N TYR A 178 -0.53 -2.09 -10.42
CA TYR A 178 -1.48 -1.69 -9.39
C TYR A 178 -1.05 -0.41 -8.67
N ALA A 179 0.21 -0.33 -8.24
CA ALA A 179 0.76 0.87 -7.60
C ALA A 179 0.72 2.11 -8.54
N VAL A 180 1.03 1.93 -9.82
CA VAL A 180 0.94 2.99 -10.84
C VAL A 180 -0.52 3.41 -11.06
N LYS A 181 -1.47 2.46 -11.18
CA LYS A 181 -2.91 2.73 -11.29
C LYS A 181 -3.39 3.58 -10.11
N LEU A 182 -2.96 3.27 -8.88
CA LEU A 182 -3.28 4.07 -7.70
C LEU A 182 -2.67 5.48 -7.74
N ALA A 183 -1.38 5.61 -8.06
CA ALA A 183 -0.73 6.92 -8.19
C ALA A 183 -1.42 7.82 -9.22
N LEU A 184 -1.77 7.26 -10.38
CA LEU A 184 -2.47 7.97 -11.44
C LEU A 184 -3.90 8.34 -11.06
N ARG A 185 -4.60 7.49 -10.31
CA ARG A 185 -5.92 7.79 -9.75
C ARG A 185 -5.85 9.01 -8.83
N SER A 186 -4.97 9.00 -7.84
CA SER A 186 -4.77 10.12 -6.91
C SER A 186 -4.42 11.41 -7.67
N ARG A 187 -3.56 11.31 -8.70
CA ARG A 187 -3.17 12.43 -9.56
C ARG A 187 -4.29 12.96 -10.45
N ARG A 188 -5.16 12.11 -10.98
CA ARG A 188 -6.30 12.52 -11.82
C ARG A 188 -7.27 13.39 -11.02
N PHE A 189 -7.54 13.04 -9.77
CA PHE A 189 -8.35 13.89 -8.88
C PHE A 189 -7.70 15.24 -8.59
N ALA A 190 -6.37 15.31 -8.47
CA ALA A 190 -5.65 16.58 -8.31
C ALA A 190 -5.70 17.47 -9.56
N LEU A 191 -5.53 16.86 -10.75
CA LEU A 191 -5.58 17.56 -12.03
C LEU A 191 -6.98 18.13 -12.33
N VAL A 192 -8.04 17.38 -12.04
CA VAL A 192 -9.44 17.85 -12.17
C VAL A 192 -9.72 19.04 -11.23
N LEU A 193 -9.03 19.12 -10.09
CA LEU A 193 -9.16 20.19 -9.10
C LEU A 193 -8.16 21.36 -9.30
N GLY A 194 -7.38 21.38 -10.40
CA GLY A 194 -6.42 22.45 -10.69
C GLY A 194 -5.20 22.50 -9.76
N LEU A 195 -4.91 21.44 -9.01
CA LEU A 195 -3.81 21.37 -8.05
C LEU A 195 -2.52 20.91 -8.75
N LEU A 196 -1.53 21.81 -8.83
CA LEU A 196 -0.31 21.61 -9.62
C LEU A 196 0.75 20.73 -8.95
N ARG A 197 1.31 19.83 -9.78
CA ARG A 197 2.53 19.00 -9.65
C ARG A 197 2.63 18.10 -8.40
N PRO A 198 2.77 16.77 -8.56
CA PRO A 198 3.00 15.86 -7.44
C PRO A 198 4.32 16.19 -6.73
N MET A 199 4.33 16.08 -5.40
CA MET A 199 5.51 16.32 -4.56
C MET A 199 6.47 15.11 -4.59
N LEU A 200 7.00 14.82 -5.78
CA LEU A 200 7.94 13.72 -5.96
C LEU A 200 9.29 14.06 -5.30
N PRO A 201 9.98 13.09 -4.68
CA PRO A 201 11.35 13.30 -4.26
C PRO A 201 12.24 13.67 -5.47
N PRO A 202 13.28 14.48 -5.26
CA PRO A 202 14.22 14.85 -6.32
C PRO A 202 14.87 13.61 -6.93
N VAL A 203 15.21 13.67 -8.22
CA VAL A 203 16.00 12.61 -8.86
C VAL A 203 17.45 12.78 -8.41
N VAL A 204 18.02 11.76 -7.77
CA VAL A 204 19.47 11.70 -7.58
C VAL A 204 20.10 11.00 -8.79
N VAL A 205 21.08 11.66 -9.41
CA VAL A 205 21.87 11.08 -10.50
C VAL A 205 22.73 9.96 -9.92
N ARG A 206 22.53 8.74 -10.43
CA ARG A 206 23.34 7.56 -10.08
C ARG A 206 24.26 7.22 -11.25
N GLY A 207 25.48 6.77 -10.99
CA GLY A 207 26.50 6.43 -12.01
C GLY A 207 26.01 5.43 -13.07
N ASN A 208 26.75 5.23 -14.17
CA ASN A 208 26.27 4.39 -15.29
C ASN A 208 26.01 2.92 -14.90
N VAL A 209 24.95 2.33 -15.49
CA VAL A 209 24.51 0.93 -15.28
C VAL A 209 25.23 -0.05 -16.21
N ASP A 210 26.14 0.44 -17.05
CA ASP A 210 26.77 -0.32 -18.15
C ASP A 210 27.61 -1.53 -17.68
N GLN A 211 27.79 -1.71 -16.37
CA GLN A 211 28.51 -2.83 -15.75
C GLN A 211 27.61 -4.00 -15.32
N CYS A 212 26.29 -3.90 -15.45
CA CYS A 212 25.39 -4.99 -15.08
C CYS A 212 25.37 -6.04 -16.20
N LEU A 213 25.96 -7.22 -15.95
CA LEU A 213 26.17 -8.34 -16.90
C LEU A 213 24.88 -8.97 -17.51
N GLY A 214 23.70 -8.39 -17.27
CA GLY A 214 22.47 -8.74 -17.97
C GLY A 214 22.36 -7.93 -19.26
N ARG A 215 22.17 -8.59 -20.41
CA ARG A 215 22.04 -7.99 -21.76
C ARG A 215 20.91 -6.94 -21.97
N VAL A 216 20.38 -6.28 -20.94
CA VAL A 216 19.12 -5.50 -21.07
C VAL A 216 19.13 -4.10 -20.44
N PHE A 217 20.21 -3.59 -19.84
CA PHE A 217 20.17 -2.23 -19.28
C PHE A 217 21.39 -1.36 -19.62
N SER A 218 21.41 -0.79 -20.82
CA SER A 218 22.10 0.49 -21.05
C SER A 218 21.24 1.58 -20.42
N GLY A 219 21.84 2.53 -19.69
CA GLY A 219 21.16 3.57 -18.90
C GLY A 219 20.26 4.58 -19.64
N ARG A 220 19.41 4.14 -20.58
CA ARG A 220 18.36 4.92 -21.22
C ARG A 220 17.03 4.73 -20.49
N GLU A 221 16.14 5.71 -20.61
CA GLU A 221 14.74 5.60 -20.18
C GLU A 221 14.14 4.27 -20.69
N PRO A 222 13.29 3.59 -19.89
CA PRO A 222 12.67 2.34 -20.31
C PRO A 222 11.88 2.56 -21.61
N SER A 223 12.41 2.06 -22.73
CA SER A 223 11.66 2.02 -23.98
C SER A 223 10.44 1.13 -23.82
N ARG A 224 9.30 1.55 -24.40
CA ARG A 224 8.01 0.83 -24.40
C ARG A 224 8.21 -0.66 -24.71
N GLY A 225 8.10 -1.53 -23.69
CA GLY A 225 8.00 -2.98 -23.88
C GLY A 225 9.06 -3.88 -23.20
N TYR A 226 10.04 -3.33 -22.48
CA TYR A 226 11.05 -4.18 -21.81
C TYR A 226 10.62 -4.60 -20.41
N PHE A 227 10.19 -5.86 -20.27
CA PHE A 227 9.98 -6.51 -18.97
C PHE A 227 11.29 -7.16 -18.50
N CYS A 228 12.01 -6.53 -17.57
CA CYS A 228 13.16 -7.16 -16.93
C CYS A 228 12.68 -8.10 -15.81
N ARG A 229 12.80 -9.42 -16.05
CA ARG A 229 12.42 -10.47 -15.09
C ARG A 229 13.54 -10.84 -14.12
N HIS A 230 14.79 -10.50 -14.45
CA HIS A 230 15.98 -10.93 -13.74
C HIS A 230 17.04 -9.81 -13.70
N PHE A 231 17.75 -9.68 -12.57
CA PHE A 231 18.73 -8.63 -12.33
C PHE A 231 20.06 -9.17 -11.79
N CYS A 232 21.16 -8.46 -12.06
CA CYS A 232 22.49 -8.82 -11.57
C CYS A 232 22.70 -8.53 -10.07
N SER A 233 21.92 -7.59 -9.50
CA SER A 233 21.99 -7.20 -8.08
C SER A 233 20.66 -6.57 -7.62
N ASP A 234 20.44 -6.53 -6.30
CA ASP A 234 19.26 -5.91 -5.69
C ASP A 234 19.21 -4.42 -6.01
N GLU A 235 20.38 -3.77 -6.06
CA GLU A 235 20.51 -2.36 -6.44
C GLU A 235 20.08 -2.12 -7.89
N CYS A 236 20.49 -2.99 -8.83
CA CYS A 236 20.10 -2.87 -10.23
C CYS A 236 18.59 -3.07 -10.42
N ARG A 237 18.00 -4.01 -9.68
CA ARG A 237 16.53 -4.19 -9.64
C ARG A 237 15.85 -2.93 -9.10
N LEU A 238 16.23 -2.48 -7.91
CA LEU A 238 15.62 -1.33 -7.24
C LEU A 238 15.74 -0.04 -8.08
N ARG A 239 16.88 0.13 -8.76
CA ARG A 239 17.09 1.23 -9.71
C ARG A 239 16.13 1.15 -10.90
N PHE A 240 16.02 -0.02 -11.52
CA PHE A 240 15.08 -0.25 -12.61
C PHE A 240 13.64 0.07 -12.18
N GLU A 241 13.20 -0.49 -11.04
CA GLU A 241 11.86 -0.28 -10.50
C GLU A 241 11.56 1.18 -10.22
N CYS A 242 12.55 1.90 -9.67
CA CYS A 242 12.41 3.32 -9.43
C CYS A 242 12.21 4.10 -10.73
N LEU A 243 13.06 3.87 -11.74
CA LEU A 243 12.94 4.52 -13.04
C LEU A 243 11.60 4.19 -13.72
N GLU A 244 11.24 2.91 -13.74
CA GLU A 244 10.05 2.38 -14.39
C GLU A 244 8.76 2.93 -13.76
N PHE A 245 8.67 2.94 -12.43
CA PHE A 245 7.51 3.47 -11.72
C PHE A 245 7.28 4.95 -12.03
N PHE A 246 8.31 5.79 -11.88
CA PHE A 246 8.17 7.23 -12.10
C PHE A 246 8.00 7.59 -13.57
N TYR A 247 8.64 6.84 -14.50
CA TYR A 247 8.42 7.00 -15.93
C TYR A 247 6.95 6.73 -16.29
N ARG A 248 6.36 5.66 -15.78
CA ARG A 248 4.95 5.32 -16.03
C ARG A 248 3.99 6.32 -15.43
N VAL A 249 4.23 6.76 -14.19
CA VAL A 249 3.41 7.81 -13.56
C VAL A 249 3.52 9.14 -14.32
N LYS A 250 4.72 9.52 -14.79
CA LYS A 250 4.95 10.73 -15.59
C LYS A 250 4.18 10.68 -16.91
N ASN A 251 4.24 9.54 -17.61
CA ASN A 251 3.69 9.37 -18.96
C ASN A 251 2.27 8.76 -18.99
N HIS A 252 1.62 8.59 -17.84
CA HIS A 252 0.26 8.03 -17.74
C HIS A 252 0.10 6.63 -18.37
N ILE A 253 1.14 5.79 -18.26
CA ILE A 253 1.16 4.45 -18.88
C ILE A 253 0.59 3.41 -17.90
N ILE A 254 -0.49 2.76 -18.32
CA ILE A 254 -1.15 1.66 -17.60
C ILE A 254 -1.18 0.45 -18.54
N TYR A 255 -0.72 -0.72 -18.07
CA TYR A 255 -1.01 -1.99 -18.74
C TYR A 255 -2.17 -2.67 -18.00
N ASP A 256 -3.08 -3.25 -18.78
CA ASP A 256 -4.17 -4.10 -18.28
C ASP A 256 -3.73 -5.57 -18.26
#